data_AF-A0A5D2U9H8-F1
#
_entry.id   AF-A0A5D2U9H8-F1
#
_cell.length_a   1.000
_cell.length_b   1.000
_cell.length_c   1.000
_cell.angle_alpha   90.00
_cell.angle_beta   90.00
_cell.angle_gamma   90.00
#
_symmetry.space_group_name_H-M   'P 1'
#
loop_
_entity.id
_entity.type
_entity.pdbx_description
1 polymer ?
#
loop_
_entity_poly.entity_id
_entity_poly.type
_entity_poly.pdbx_seq_one_letter_code
_entity_poly.pdbx_strand_id
1 'polypeptide(L)'
;MPAPIHRLLLPATQKTLKNLIYSPLPAVSSLNFTHPSLYCRRFSTPPPSPQPPASHFLRPRTRTPLETQFETWVQKLKPGFTPSDVESALRAQRDADLALDIFRWTALQRGYKHTDTTYLTMIKLLISAKRYRHAETLVEEVIAGACPISIPLYNAVIRFCCGRKFLFNRAFDVYKKMLKSDDCKPTLETFAMLFNSLLRRFNRQTVCYVYLHSVRSLAKQMKAVGIIPDTFVLNMIIKAYSKCLDVDGAIRVYREMGLYGCEPNAYTYGYIFKGLCEKGRVLQGFGLYKEMREKGLVPKGSAYMILICSLAMEQRLDDAVDVVYDMLENSMAPDLLTYKTVLEELCRGGKSNDAFELLEEWKKRDLSMGQKNYRILVNTLHCKNQE
;
A
#
# COMPACT_ATOMS: atom_id res chain seq x y z
N MET A 1 -11.66 -35.07 29.55
CA MET A 1 -11.13 -33.75 29.94
C MET A 1 -9.97 -33.95 30.88
N PRO A 2 -8.82 -33.31 30.67
CA PRO A 2 -8.01 -32.88 31.79
C PRO A 2 -7.63 -31.39 31.71
N ALA A 3 -7.40 -30.86 32.91
CA ALA A 3 -7.30 -29.47 33.31
C ALA A 3 -5.93 -28.81 32.95
N PRO A 4 -5.82 -27.47 33.04
CA PRO A 4 -4.66 -26.72 32.56
C PRO A 4 -3.51 -26.71 33.57
N ILE A 5 -2.29 -26.77 33.03
CA ILE A 5 -1.02 -26.68 33.73
C ILE A 5 -0.82 -25.23 34.20
N HIS A 6 -1.35 -24.89 35.37
CA HIS A 6 -1.01 -23.66 36.07
C HIS A 6 -0.22 -24.01 37.32
N ARG A 7 1.10 -23.94 37.22
CA ARG A 7 2.06 -23.56 38.28
C ARG A 7 3.42 -24.08 37.86
N LEU A 8 4.33 -23.16 37.62
CA LEU A 8 5.67 -23.11 38.21
C LEU A 8 6.42 -22.02 37.46
N LEU A 9 6.83 -20.96 38.17
CA LEU A 9 8.16 -20.34 38.09
C LEU A 9 8.13 -18.93 38.74
N LEU A 10 8.86 -18.81 39.85
CA LEU A 10 9.40 -17.55 40.36
C LEU A 10 10.82 -17.36 39.78
N PRO A 11 11.29 -16.14 39.48
CA PRO A 11 12.52 -15.94 38.73
C PRO A 11 13.74 -15.56 39.61
N ALA A 12 14.90 -16.12 39.26
CA ALA A 12 16.20 -15.67 39.76
C ALA A 12 17.14 -15.26 38.59
N THR A 13 17.31 -13.94 38.46
CA THR A 13 18.56 -13.19 38.26
C THR A 13 19.53 -13.46 37.09
N GLN A 14 19.64 -12.42 36.25
CA GLN A 14 20.84 -11.64 35.87
C GLN A 14 21.94 -12.22 34.93
N LYS A 15 22.17 -11.45 33.84
CA LYS A 15 23.36 -10.60 33.54
C LYS A 15 24.27 -10.96 32.34
N THR A 16 24.39 -9.95 31.46
CA THR A 16 25.56 -9.51 30.64
C THR A 16 26.05 -10.43 29.51
N LEU A 17 26.29 -9.95 28.28
CA LEU A 17 27.41 -9.06 27.94
C LEU A 17 27.25 -8.36 26.58
N LYS A 18 27.95 -7.22 26.51
CA LYS A 18 28.03 -6.22 25.44
C LYS A 18 29.19 -6.50 24.46
N ASN A 19 29.04 -5.85 23.29
CA ASN A 19 30.07 -5.35 22.37
C ASN A 19 30.72 -6.32 21.37
N LEU A 20 30.62 -5.98 20.07
CA LEU A 20 31.76 -5.57 19.23
C LEU A 20 31.25 -4.86 17.96
N ILE A 21 31.92 -3.76 17.61
CA ILE A 21 31.58 -2.76 16.58
C ILE A 21 32.79 -2.64 15.63
N TYR A 22 32.49 -2.68 14.32
CA TYR A 22 33.11 -2.00 13.16
C TYR A 22 34.57 -2.26 12.74
N SER A 23 34.73 -2.51 11.42
CA SER A 23 35.87 -2.05 10.60
C SER A 23 35.39 -1.67 9.17
N PRO A 24 36.05 -0.72 8.46
CA PRO A 24 35.61 -0.20 7.16
C PRO A 24 36.42 -0.73 5.95
N LEU A 25 35.80 -0.67 4.76
CA LEU A 25 36.36 -1.07 3.45
C LEU A 25 36.98 0.14 2.68
N PRO A 26 38.00 -0.07 1.84
CA PRO A 26 38.62 0.99 1.03
C PRO A 26 38.11 1.06 -0.42
N ALA A 27 38.33 2.22 -1.03
CA ALA A 27 37.99 2.63 -2.40
C ALA A 27 39.00 2.12 -3.46
N VAL A 28 38.55 1.98 -4.72
CA VAL A 28 39.43 1.74 -5.88
C VAL A 28 39.03 2.66 -7.03
N SER A 29 40.06 3.29 -7.60
CA SER A 29 40.04 4.25 -8.70
C SER A 29 40.58 3.66 -10.01
N SER A 30 39.98 4.09 -11.13
CA SER A 30 40.55 4.41 -12.46
C SER A 30 41.68 3.56 -13.07
N LEU A 31 41.49 3.12 -14.33
CA LEU A 31 42.56 3.00 -15.33
C LEU A 31 42.02 3.29 -16.74
N ASN A 32 42.72 4.20 -17.43
CA ASN A 32 42.61 4.55 -18.85
C ASN A 32 43.32 3.53 -19.73
N PHE A 33 42.91 3.38 -21.00
CA PHE A 33 43.81 2.99 -22.09
C PHE A 33 43.44 3.70 -23.41
N THR A 34 44.51 4.05 -24.13
CA THR A 34 44.63 4.92 -25.30
C THR A 34 44.53 4.18 -26.65
N HIS A 35 44.00 4.91 -27.66
CA HIS A 35 44.15 4.90 -29.15
C HIS A 35 45.28 4.07 -29.83
N PRO A 36 45.33 3.83 -31.19
CA PRO A 36 44.98 4.78 -32.28
C PRO A 36 44.52 4.25 -33.69
N SER A 37 44.17 5.21 -34.58
CA SER A 37 44.34 5.26 -36.07
C SER A 37 43.59 4.26 -36.98
N LEU A 38 43.17 4.52 -38.22
CA LEU A 38 43.18 5.61 -39.21
C LEU A 38 42.30 5.10 -40.38
N TYR A 39 41.47 5.93 -41.03
CA TYR A 39 41.28 5.91 -42.50
C TYR A 39 40.36 7.07 -42.94
N CYS A 40 40.94 8.00 -43.71
CA CYS A 40 40.22 8.98 -44.52
C CYS A 40 39.44 8.30 -45.65
N ARG A 41 38.24 8.81 -45.98
CA ARG A 41 37.87 9.19 -47.36
C ARG A 41 36.48 9.88 -47.47
N ARG A 42 36.56 11.08 -48.05
CA ARG A 42 35.68 11.69 -49.06
C ARG A 42 34.20 11.97 -48.75
N PHE A 43 33.92 13.27 -48.70
CA PHE A 43 32.65 13.89 -49.08
C PHE A 43 32.19 13.39 -50.45
N SER A 44 30.99 12.82 -50.50
CA SER A 44 30.20 12.61 -51.71
C SER A 44 28.78 13.11 -51.43
N THR A 45 28.30 14.02 -52.27
CA THR A 45 26.94 14.57 -52.27
C THR A 45 25.88 13.47 -52.43
N PRO A 46 24.70 13.59 -51.81
CA PRO A 46 23.61 12.64 -52.05
C PRO A 46 23.07 12.78 -53.48
N PRO A 47 22.62 11.69 -54.14
CA PRO A 47 22.01 11.75 -55.47
C PRO A 47 20.60 12.38 -55.38
N PRO A 48 20.07 12.94 -56.50
CA PRO A 48 18.77 13.58 -56.51
C PRO A 48 17.65 12.56 -56.27
N SER A 49 16.61 13.00 -55.57
CA SER A 49 15.37 12.25 -55.32
C SER A 49 14.73 11.74 -56.62
N PRO A 50 14.26 10.48 -56.67
CA PRO A 50 13.49 10.01 -57.81
C PRO A 50 12.16 10.77 -57.90
N GLN A 51 11.85 11.31 -59.08
CA GLN A 51 10.55 11.92 -59.37
C GLN A 51 9.42 10.90 -59.17
N PRO A 52 8.22 11.31 -58.72
CA PRO A 52 7.10 10.41 -58.54
C PRO A 52 6.58 9.92 -59.91
N PRO A 53 6.24 8.63 -60.07
CA PRO A 53 5.57 8.16 -61.27
C PRO A 53 4.15 8.74 -61.35
N ALA A 54 3.77 9.12 -62.56
CA ALA A 54 2.47 9.70 -62.89
C ALA A 54 1.29 8.77 -62.52
N SER A 55 0.26 9.40 -61.94
CA SER A 55 -1.16 9.02 -61.98
C SER A 55 -1.51 7.54 -62.10
N HIS A 56 -1.52 6.82 -60.98
CA HIS A 56 -2.41 5.67 -60.80
C HIS A 56 -3.62 6.10 -59.97
N PHE A 57 -4.80 5.85 -60.52
CA PHE A 57 -6.10 6.01 -59.87
C PHE A 57 -6.07 5.57 -58.40
N LEU A 58 -6.23 6.53 -57.48
CA LEU A 58 -6.47 6.27 -56.07
C LEU A 58 -7.79 5.50 -55.96
N ARG A 59 -7.71 4.19 -55.66
CA ARG A 59 -8.84 3.46 -55.10
C ARG A 59 -9.34 4.24 -53.87
N PRO A 60 -10.65 4.45 -53.67
CA PRO A 60 -11.14 5.07 -52.45
C PRO A 60 -10.66 4.24 -51.27
N ARG A 61 -9.89 4.89 -50.39
CA ARG A 61 -9.30 4.30 -49.19
C ARG A 61 -10.44 3.65 -48.39
N THR A 62 -10.45 2.32 -48.27
CA THR A 62 -11.43 1.61 -47.43
C THR A 62 -11.19 2.06 -45.99
N ARG A 63 -12.14 2.83 -45.45
CA ARG A 63 -12.04 3.39 -44.10
C ARG A 63 -11.98 2.28 -43.07
N THR A 64 -11.19 2.47 -42.02
CA THR A 64 -11.19 1.53 -40.91
C THR A 64 -12.54 1.57 -40.17
N PRO A 65 -12.96 0.49 -39.50
CA PRO A 65 -14.20 0.48 -38.72
C PRO A 65 -14.26 1.58 -37.64
N LEU A 66 -13.11 2.06 -37.17
CA LEU A 66 -13.02 3.16 -36.20
C LEU A 66 -13.26 4.52 -36.87
N GLU A 67 -12.75 4.73 -38.08
CA GLU A 67 -12.99 5.95 -38.86
C GLU A 67 -14.48 6.09 -39.23
N THR A 68 -15.14 4.99 -39.62
CA THR A 68 -16.59 5.02 -39.93
C THR A 68 -17.44 5.27 -38.70
N GLN A 69 -17.07 4.70 -37.54
CA GLN A 69 -17.74 4.99 -36.27
C GLN A 69 -17.54 6.44 -35.81
N PHE A 70 -16.34 6.98 -35.98
CA PHE A 70 -16.05 8.38 -35.68
C PHE A 70 -16.92 9.32 -36.53
N GLU A 71 -16.98 9.11 -37.85
CA GLU A 71 -17.81 9.91 -38.75
C GLU A 71 -19.30 9.84 -38.41
N THR A 72 -19.77 8.66 -38.00
CA THR A 72 -21.15 8.47 -37.52
C THR A 72 -21.44 9.36 -36.32
N TRP A 73 -20.50 9.49 -35.38
CA TRP A 73 -20.64 10.40 -34.24
C TRP A 73 -20.52 11.86 -34.62
N VAL A 74 -19.63 12.21 -35.55
CA VAL A 74 -19.51 13.58 -36.09
C VAL A 74 -20.83 14.01 -36.76
N GLN A 75 -21.53 13.09 -37.43
CA GLN A 75 -22.85 13.38 -37.99
C GLN A 75 -23.92 13.52 -36.91
N LYS A 76 -23.95 12.63 -35.91
CA LYS A 76 -24.89 12.70 -34.79
C LYS A 76 -24.75 13.99 -33.95
N LEU A 77 -23.54 14.54 -33.88
CA LEU A 77 -23.24 15.74 -33.11
C LEU A 77 -23.43 17.04 -33.92
N LYS A 78 -24.02 17.06 -35.13
CA LYS A 78 -24.24 18.31 -35.90
C LYS A 78 -25.73 18.67 -36.06
N PRO A 79 -26.15 19.95 -35.94
CA PRO A 79 -25.47 21.14 -35.36
C PRO A 79 -26.04 21.58 -33.99
N GLY A 80 -25.17 22.04 -33.08
CA GLY A 80 -25.56 22.65 -31.80
C GLY A 80 -25.47 21.77 -30.54
N PHE A 81 -24.62 20.73 -30.56
CA PHE A 81 -24.49 19.78 -29.46
C PHE A 81 -24.05 20.44 -28.14
N THR A 82 -24.59 19.92 -27.03
CA THR A 82 -24.32 20.36 -25.67
C THR A 82 -23.23 19.49 -25.02
N PRO A 83 -22.61 19.92 -23.89
CA PRO A 83 -21.71 19.07 -23.12
C PRO A 83 -22.34 17.74 -22.68
N SER A 84 -23.66 17.71 -22.45
CA SER A 84 -24.41 16.49 -22.10
C SER A 84 -24.45 15.49 -23.26
N ASP A 85 -24.57 15.99 -24.50
CA ASP A 85 -24.54 15.15 -25.71
C ASP A 85 -23.15 14.54 -25.91
N VAL A 86 -22.10 15.33 -25.67
CA VAL A 86 -20.72 14.84 -25.70
C VAL A 86 -20.49 13.81 -24.62
N GLU A 87 -20.94 14.05 -23.39
CA GLU A 87 -20.80 13.10 -22.30
C GLU A 87 -21.49 11.77 -22.61
N SER A 88 -22.71 11.82 -23.15
CA SER A 88 -23.47 10.65 -23.59
C SER A 88 -22.74 9.90 -24.72
N ALA A 89 -22.15 10.64 -25.67
CA ALA A 89 -21.34 10.06 -26.73
C ALA A 89 -20.11 9.34 -26.17
N LEU A 90 -19.40 9.93 -25.21
CA LEU A 90 -18.23 9.31 -24.58
C LEU A 90 -18.62 8.04 -23.81
N ARG A 91 -19.70 8.07 -23.03
CA ARG A 91 -20.18 6.89 -22.28
C ARG A 91 -20.59 5.72 -23.17
N ALA A 92 -21.07 6.01 -24.38
CA ALA A 92 -21.45 4.98 -25.34
C ALA A 92 -20.26 4.24 -25.95
N GLN A 93 -19.03 4.76 -25.82
CA GLN A 93 -17.86 4.14 -26.42
C GLN A 93 -17.30 2.99 -25.60
N ARG A 94 -17.00 1.88 -26.29
CA ARG A 94 -16.22 0.76 -25.74
C ARG A 94 -14.72 0.94 -25.97
N ASP A 95 -14.34 1.62 -27.05
CA ASP A 95 -12.96 1.93 -27.39
C ASP A 95 -12.57 3.30 -26.83
N ALA A 96 -11.54 3.32 -25.99
CA ALA A 96 -11.05 4.54 -25.35
C ALA A 96 -10.28 5.47 -26.30
N ASP A 97 -9.67 4.92 -27.37
CA ASP A 97 -8.93 5.72 -28.34
C ASP A 97 -9.92 6.48 -29.25
N LEU A 98 -11.00 5.83 -29.70
CA LEU A 98 -12.12 6.49 -30.39
C LEU A 98 -12.80 7.55 -29.52
N ALA A 99 -13.04 7.24 -28.23
CA ALA A 99 -13.59 8.22 -27.29
C ALA A 99 -12.69 9.46 -27.17
N LEU A 100 -11.36 9.26 -27.17
CA LEU A 100 -10.39 10.34 -27.10
C LEU A 100 -10.40 11.20 -28.38
N ASP A 101 -10.57 10.58 -29.54
CA ASP A 101 -10.69 11.30 -30.81
C ASP A 101 -11.97 12.14 -30.85
N ILE A 102 -13.10 11.61 -30.39
CA ILE A 102 -14.36 12.36 -30.22
C ILE A 102 -14.15 13.53 -29.23
N PHE A 103 -13.48 13.28 -28.11
CA PHE A 103 -13.19 14.30 -27.10
C PHE A 103 -12.32 15.45 -27.66
N ARG A 104 -11.29 15.13 -28.45
CA ARG A 104 -10.43 16.12 -29.10
C ARG A 104 -11.15 16.88 -30.20
N TRP A 105 -11.92 16.19 -31.03
CA TRP A 105 -12.67 16.82 -32.11
C TRP A 105 -13.74 17.80 -31.59
N THR A 106 -14.46 17.43 -30.54
CA THR A 106 -15.45 18.30 -29.89
C THR A 106 -14.79 19.56 -29.31
N ALA A 107 -13.59 19.46 -28.74
CA ALA A 107 -12.82 20.60 -28.23
C ALA A 107 -12.42 21.62 -29.33
N LEU A 108 -12.35 21.20 -30.60
CA LEU A 108 -12.03 22.08 -31.73
C LEU A 108 -13.24 22.86 -32.27
N GLN A 109 -14.46 22.53 -31.83
CA GLN A 109 -15.67 23.17 -32.34
C GLN A 109 -15.84 24.58 -31.76
N ARG A 110 -16.21 25.53 -32.63
CA ARG A 110 -16.38 26.93 -32.24
C ARG A 110 -17.48 27.05 -31.17
N GLY A 111 -17.16 27.76 -30.07
CA GLY A 111 -18.10 28.03 -28.98
C GLY A 111 -18.30 26.88 -27.98
N TYR A 112 -17.64 25.73 -28.19
CA TYR A 112 -17.72 24.61 -27.27
C TYR A 112 -16.53 24.59 -26.29
N LYS A 113 -16.79 24.27 -25.03
CA LYS A 113 -15.78 23.99 -24.00
C LYS A 113 -16.20 22.76 -23.20
N HIS A 114 -15.23 21.92 -22.88
CA HIS A 114 -15.45 20.75 -22.03
C HIS A 114 -15.77 21.15 -20.59
N THR A 115 -16.67 20.40 -19.97
CA THR A 115 -17.10 20.55 -18.58
C THR A 115 -16.36 19.56 -17.69
N ASP A 116 -16.52 19.69 -16.38
CA ASP A 116 -16.02 18.74 -15.40
C ASP A 116 -16.51 17.30 -15.66
N THR A 117 -17.77 17.17 -16.11
CA THR A 117 -18.43 15.89 -16.40
C THR A 117 -17.83 15.17 -17.61
N THR A 118 -17.52 15.89 -18.69
CA THR A 118 -16.89 15.30 -19.88
C THR A 118 -15.45 14.89 -19.58
N TYR A 119 -14.68 15.72 -18.86
CA TYR A 119 -13.34 15.36 -18.38
C TYR A 119 -13.36 14.15 -17.45
N LEU A 120 -14.28 14.10 -16.48
CA LEU A 120 -14.42 12.98 -15.55
C LEU A 120 -14.71 11.66 -16.29
N THR A 121 -15.63 11.69 -17.25
CA THR A 121 -16.00 10.52 -18.06
C THR A 121 -14.81 10.04 -18.88
N MET A 122 -14.12 10.95 -19.57
CA MET A 122 -12.95 10.61 -20.39
C MET A 122 -11.80 10.03 -19.54
N ILE A 123 -11.48 10.65 -18.39
CA ILE A 123 -10.43 10.16 -17.48
C ILE A 123 -10.77 8.75 -16.97
N LYS A 124 -12.02 8.50 -16.57
CA LYS A 124 -12.46 7.16 -16.13
C LYS A 124 -12.29 6.12 -17.23
N LEU A 125 -12.70 6.43 -18.47
CA LEU A 125 -12.57 5.53 -19.63
C LEU A 125 -11.10 5.20 -19.93
N LEU A 126 -10.22 6.21 -19.94
CA LEU A 126 -8.78 6.01 -20.17
C LEU A 126 -8.15 5.15 -19.08
N ILE A 127 -8.55 5.34 -17.81
CA ILE A 127 -8.07 4.53 -16.70
C ILE A 127 -8.52 3.06 -16.84
N SER A 128 -9.80 2.81 -17.16
CA SER A 128 -10.30 1.44 -17.37
C SER A 128 -9.65 0.75 -18.55
N ALA A 129 -9.34 1.49 -19.62
CA ALA A 129 -8.66 0.99 -20.82
C ALA A 129 -7.12 0.92 -20.66
N LYS A 130 -6.57 1.22 -19.47
CA LYS A 130 -5.14 1.23 -19.17
C LYS A 130 -4.31 2.22 -20.02
N ARG A 131 -4.94 3.24 -20.60
CA ARG A 131 -4.31 4.32 -21.40
C ARG A 131 -3.78 5.45 -20.50
N TYR A 132 -2.87 5.10 -19.59
CA TYR A 132 -2.48 5.99 -18.49
C TYR A 132 -1.75 7.26 -18.92
N ARG A 133 -1.00 7.25 -20.03
CA ARG A 133 -0.31 8.44 -20.55
C ARG A 133 -1.32 9.52 -20.97
N HIS A 134 -2.38 9.13 -21.68
CA HIS A 134 -3.45 10.06 -22.05
C HIS A 134 -4.24 10.54 -20.83
N ALA A 135 -4.50 9.66 -19.87
CA ALA A 135 -5.16 10.07 -18.62
C ALA A 135 -4.34 11.11 -17.85
N GLU A 136 -3.01 10.95 -17.81
CA GLU A 136 -2.09 11.91 -17.19
C GLU A 136 -2.11 13.27 -17.90
N THR A 137 -2.12 13.29 -19.24
CA THR A 137 -2.27 14.55 -19.99
C THR A 137 -3.56 15.28 -19.64
N LEU A 138 -4.70 14.59 -19.63
CA LEU A 138 -5.98 15.21 -19.26
C LEU A 138 -6.00 15.68 -17.80
N VAL A 139 -5.36 14.94 -16.89
CA VAL A 139 -5.20 15.36 -15.49
C VAL A 139 -4.40 16.65 -15.40
N GLU A 140 -3.29 16.79 -16.13
CA GLU A 140 -2.48 18.01 -16.12
C GLU A 140 -3.25 19.19 -16.75
N GLU A 141 -4.05 18.97 -17.80
CA GLU A 141 -4.97 20.00 -18.35
C GLU A 141 -5.99 20.48 -17.31
N VAL A 142 -6.63 19.56 -16.59
CA VAL A 142 -7.57 19.88 -15.50
C VAL A 142 -6.85 20.67 -14.40
N ILE A 143 -5.64 20.26 -14.01
CA ILE A 143 -4.83 20.97 -12.99
C ILE A 143 -4.46 22.37 -13.47
N ALA A 144 -4.17 22.56 -14.75
CA ALA A 144 -3.89 23.85 -15.37
C ALA A 144 -5.14 24.77 -15.47
N GLY A 145 -6.34 24.25 -15.21
CA GLY A 145 -7.57 25.04 -15.20
C GLY A 145 -8.36 25.00 -16.52
N ALA A 146 -8.24 23.90 -17.30
CA ALA A 146 -8.99 23.74 -18.54
C ALA A 146 -10.52 23.76 -18.36
N CYS A 147 -11.03 23.40 -17.18
CA CYS A 147 -12.45 23.44 -16.83
C CYS A 147 -12.66 23.81 -15.34
N PRO A 148 -13.85 24.30 -14.96
CA PRO A 148 -14.29 24.29 -13.57
C PRO A 148 -14.20 22.86 -13.03
N ILE A 149 -13.73 22.67 -11.80
CA ILE A 149 -13.54 21.33 -11.24
C ILE A 149 -14.62 21.09 -10.19
N SER A 150 -15.35 19.97 -10.31
CA SER A 150 -16.28 19.49 -9.28
C SER A 150 -15.60 18.52 -8.31
N ILE A 151 -16.22 18.28 -7.14
CA ILE A 151 -15.73 17.33 -6.13
C ILE A 151 -15.46 15.93 -6.74
N PRO A 152 -16.36 15.34 -7.57
CA PRO A 152 -16.09 14.05 -8.21
C PRO A 152 -14.87 14.06 -9.14
N LEU A 153 -14.64 15.16 -9.87
CA LEU A 153 -13.47 15.30 -10.72
C LEU A 153 -12.18 15.43 -9.89
N TYR A 154 -12.19 16.24 -8.82
CA TYR A 154 -11.07 16.31 -7.87
C TYR A 154 -10.73 14.93 -7.30
N ASN A 155 -11.73 14.18 -6.81
CA ASN A 155 -11.52 12.86 -6.24
C ASN A 155 -11.03 11.84 -7.29
N ALA A 156 -11.48 11.94 -8.55
CA ALA A 156 -10.96 11.09 -9.62
C ALA A 156 -9.50 11.38 -9.95
N VAL A 157 -9.13 12.67 -10.06
CA VAL A 157 -7.74 13.10 -10.29
C VAL A 157 -6.83 12.66 -9.13
N ILE A 158 -7.21 12.94 -7.88
CA ILE A 158 -6.44 12.54 -6.70
C ILE A 158 -6.28 11.02 -6.65
N ARG A 159 -7.35 10.25 -6.93
CA ARG A 159 -7.29 8.79 -7.00
C ARG A 159 -6.27 8.31 -8.03
N PHE A 160 -6.29 8.88 -9.23
CA PHE A 160 -5.35 8.55 -10.30
C PHE A 160 -3.90 8.83 -9.87
N CYS A 161 -3.63 10.02 -9.32
CA CYS A 161 -2.32 10.41 -8.84
C CYS A 161 -1.83 9.49 -7.70
N CYS A 162 -2.69 9.18 -6.72
CA CYS A 162 -2.40 8.27 -5.60
C CYS A 162 -2.08 6.83 -6.04
N GLY A 163 -2.60 6.40 -7.20
CA GLY A 163 -2.32 5.09 -7.78
C GLY A 163 -0.93 4.95 -8.40
N ARG A 164 -0.21 6.05 -8.64
CA ARG A 164 1.05 6.07 -9.40
C ARG A 164 2.23 6.48 -8.53
N LYS A 165 3.36 5.80 -8.72
CA LYS A 165 4.57 6.07 -7.92
C LYS A 165 5.13 7.48 -8.17
N PHE A 166 5.09 7.97 -9.40
CA PHE A 166 5.67 9.25 -9.79
C PHE A 166 4.72 10.45 -9.58
N LEU A 167 3.40 10.21 -9.57
CA LEU A 167 2.38 11.27 -9.40
C LEU A 167 1.93 11.47 -7.95
N PHE A 168 2.56 10.80 -6.99
CA PHE A 168 2.15 10.90 -5.60
C PHE A 168 2.21 12.33 -5.04
N ASN A 169 3.26 13.09 -5.37
CA ASN A 169 3.37 14.49 -4.96
C ASN A 169 2.26 15.35 -5.61
N ARG A 170 1.92 15.07 -6.87
CA ARG A 170 0.81 15.72 -7.57
C ARG A 170 -0.52 15.54 -6.84
N ALA A 171 -0.78 14.39 -6.23
CA ALA A 171 -2.00 14.17 -5.46
C ALA A 171 -2.16 15.23 -4.34
N PHE A 172 -1.06 15.60 -3.66
CA PHE A 172 -1.07 16.62 -2.62
C PHE A 172 -1.16 18.04 -3.18
N ASP A 173 -0.60 18.30 -4.37
CA ASP A 173 -0.77 19.60 -5.05
C ASP A 173 -2.24 19.83 -5.43
N VAL A 174 -2.89 18.81 -5.98
CA VAL A 174 -4.32 18.83 -6.32
C VAL A 174 -5.18 19.02 -5.07
N TYR A 175 -4.89 18.29 -4.00
CA TYR A 175 -5.57 18.45 -2.72
C TYR A 175 -5.39 19.86 -2.13
N LYS A 176 -4.20 20.45 -2.20
CA LYS A 176 -3.97 21.85 -1.79
C LYS A 176 -4.78 22.84 -2.62
N LYS A 177 -4.91 22.60 -3.94
CA LYS A 177 -5.77 23.40 -4.81
C LYS A 177 -7.24 23.29 -4.41
N MET A 178 -7.70 22.08 -4.09
CA MET A 178 -9.06 21.83 -3.59
C MET A 178 -9.33 22.57 -2.27
N LEU A 179 -8.39 22.55 -1.31
CA LEU A 179 -8.54 23.28 -0.04
C LEU A 179 -8.71 24.79 -0.22
N LYS A 180 -8.06 25.39 -1.23
CA LYS A 180 -8.14 26.82 -1.54
C LYS A 180 -9.43 27.21 -2.28
N SER A 181 -10.16 26.24 -2.82
CA SER A 181 -11.42 26.52 -3.51
C SER A 181 -12.56 26.69 -2.51
N ASP A 182 -13.45 27.65 -2.77
CA ASP A 182 -14.62 27.89 -1.91
C ASP A 182 -15.73 26.88 -2.20
N ASP A 183 -15.92 26.53 -3.47
CA ASP A 183 -17.04 25.68 -3.92
C ASP A 183 -16.77 24.17 -3.77
N CYS A 184 -15.51 23.75 -3.66
CA CYS A 184 -15.12 22.32 -3.67
C CYS A 184 -14.29 21.95 -2.45
N LYS A 185 -14.96 21.57 -1.36
CA LYS A 185 -14.28 21.12 -0.13
C LYS A 185 -13.94 19.63 -0.18
N PRO A 186 -12.77 19.20 0.36
CA PRO A 186 -12.42 17.80 0.48
C PRO A 186 -13.48 16.98 1.22
N THR A 187 -13.59 15.70 0.92
CA THR A 187 -14.52 14.77 1.60
C THR A 187 -13.74 13.69 2.34
N LEU A 188 -14.43 12.87 3.15
CA LEU A 188 -13.84 11.70 3.80
C LEU A 188 -13.13 10.78 2.80
N GLU A 189 -13.71 10.61 1.60
CA GLU A 189 -13.11 9.86 0.49
C GLU A 189 -11.76 10.44 0.08
N THR A 190 -11.65 11.78 -0.03
CA THR A 190 -10.40 12.47 -0.36
C THR A 190 -9.31 12.13 0.66
N PHE A 191 -9.62 12.22 1.96
CA PHE A 191 -8.69 11.91 3.04
C PHE A 191 -8.31 10.42 3.05
N ALA A 192 -9.28 9.52 2.90
CA ALA A 192 -9.02 8.08 2.84
C ALA A 192 -8.04 7.72 1.71
N MET A 193 -8.20 8.31 0.51
CA MET A 193 -7.28 8.10 -0.61
C MET A 193 -5.86 8.60 -0.31
N LEU A 194 -5.73 9.77 0.31
CA LEU A 194 -4.44 10.37 0.67
C LEU A 194 -3.73 9.60 1.79
N PHE A 195 -4.45 9.15 2.83
CA PHE A 195 -3.88 8.28 3.85
C PHE A 195 -3.42 6.94 3.26
N ASN A 196 -4.18 6.38 2.30
CA ASN A 196 -3.84 5.10 1.68
C ASN A 196 -2.57 5.24 0.85
N SER A 197 -2.46 6.34 0.09
CA SER A 197 -1.28 6.60 -0.74
C SER A 197 -0.03 6.81 0.11
N LEU A 198 -0.15 7.47 1.27
CA LEU A 198 0.92 7.59 2.27
C LEU A 198 1.34 6.22 2.80
N LEU A 199 0.39 5.41 3.28
CA LEU A 199 0.67 4.09 3.86
C LEU A 199 1.31 3.11 2.87
N ARG A 200 1.04 3.21 1.57
CA ARG A 200 1.71 2.42 0.53
C ARG A 200 3.20 2.71 0.41
N ARG A 201 3.68 3.83 0.97
CA ARG A 201 5.11 4.18 1.02
C ARG A 201 5.83 3.69 2.26
N PHE A 202 5.10 3.13 3.23
CA PHE A 202 5.65 2.62 4.49
C PHE A 202 6.30 1.25 4.27
N ASN A 203 7.46 1.27 3.61
CA ASN A 203 8.23 0.06 3.25
C ASN A 203 9.40 -0.18 4.21
N ARG A 204 10.15 0.86 4.58
CA ARG A 204 11.31 0.80 5.48
C ARG A 204 11.09 1.77 6.64
N GLN A 205 11.58 1.43 7.83
CA GLN A 205 11.37 2.20 9.06
C GLN A 205 11.76 3.68 8.92
N THR A 206 12.92 3.95 8.32
CA THR A 206 13.43 5.31 8.09
C THR A 206 12.48 6.14 7.22
N VAL A 207 11.90 5.52 6.20
CA VAL A 207 10.93 6.15 5.29
C VAL A 207 9.60 6.39 6.00
N CYS A 208 9.16 5.48 6.87
CA CYS A 208 7.92 5.62 7.64
C CYS A 208 7.92 6.92 8.48
N TYR A 209 9.02 7.25 9.14
CA TYR A 209 9.12 8.47 9.96
C TYR A 209 8.91 9.77 9.16
N VAL A 210 9.44 9.85 7.94
CA VAL A 210 9.26 11.01 7.07
C VAL A 210 7.78 11.21 6.72
N TYR A 211 7.10 10.13 6.34
CA TYR A 211 5.68 10.19 5.99
C TYR A 211 4.75 10.27 7.20
N LEU A 212 5.21 9.91 8.41
CA LEU A 212 4.43 10.09 9.64
C LEU A 212 4.11 11.57 9.90
N HIS A 213 5.04 12.48 9.58
CA HIS A 213 4.76 13.91 9.65
C HIS A 213 3.62 14.31 8.72
N SER A 214 3.61 13.79 7.48
CA SER A 214 2.53 14.02 6.52
C SER A 214 1.20 13.43 6.99
N VAL A 215 1.20 12.23 7.58
CA VAL A 215 0.00 11.63 8.20
C VAL A 215 -0.55 12.50 9.33
N ARG A 216 0.31 13.00 10.22
CA ARG A 216 -0.06 13.90 11.32
C ARG A 216 -0.65 15.21 10.81
N SER A 217 0.00 15.82 9.81
CA SER A 217 -0.45 17.06 9.19
C SER A 217 -1.82 16.86 8.52
N LEU A 218 -1.99 15.78 7.77
CA LEU A 218 -3.25 15.46 7.09
C LEU A 218 -4.38 15.19 8.08
N ALA A 219 -4.11 14.48 9.19
CA ALA A 219 -5.09 14.24 10.26
C ALA A 219 -5.52 15.55 10.94
N LYS A 220 -4.59 16.48 11.19
CA LYS A 220 -4.92 17.82 11.72
C LYS A 220 -5.78 18.62 10.74
N GLN A 221 -5.45 18.59 9.45
CA GLN A 221 -6.23 19.28 8.42
C GLN A 221 -7.64 18.72 8.29
N MET A 222 -7.81 17.39 8.33
CA MET A 222 -9.13 16.76 8.31
C MET A 222 -10.02 17.26 9.45
N LYS A 223 -9.46 17.35 10.68
CA LYS A 223 -10.15 17.92 11.84
C LYS A 223 -10.46 19.41 11.65
N ALA A 224 -9.51 20.20 11.13
CA ALA A 224 -9.69 21.64 10.92
C ALA A 224 -10.76 21.96 9.86
N VAL A 225 -10.92 21.10 8.85
CA VAL A 225 -11.99 21.20 7.84
C VAL A 225 -13.34 20.71 8.38
N GLY A 226 -13.37 20.08 9.57
CA GLY A 226 -14.59 19.58 10.19
C GLY A 226 -15.06 18.22 9.67
N ILE A 227 -14.17 17.44 9.05
CA ILE A 227 -14.52 16.11 8.53
C ILE A 227 -14.34 15.08 9.64
N ILE A 228 -15.43 14.41 9.98
CA ILE A 228 -15.46 13.34 10.97
C ILE A 228 -14.86 12.08 10.34
N PRO A 229 -13.77 11.51 10.91
CA PRO A 229 -13.22 10.26 10.42
C PRO A 229 -14.10 9.07 10.76
N ASP A 230 -14.07 8.06 9.89
CA ASP A 230 -14.63 6.74 10.18
C ASP A 230 -13.57 5.79 10.77
N THR A 231 -14.01 4.62 11.23
CA THR A 231 -13.15 3.55 11.73
C THR A 231 -12.05 3.17 10.73
N PHE A 232 -12.33 3.24 9.43
CA PHE A 232 -11.36 2.90 8.39
C PHE A 232 -10.18 3.89 8.37
N VAL A 233 -10.45 5.20 8.33
CA VAL A 233 -9.41 6.24 8.35
C VAL A 233 -8.65 6.25 9.69
N LEU A 234 -9.34 6.08 10.82
CA LEU A 234 -8.69 6.00 12.13
C LEU A 234 -7.72 4.80 12.19
N ASN A 235 -8.14 3.64 11.68
CA ASN A 235 -7.26 2.47 11.59
C ASN A 235 -6.04 2.70 10.71
N MET A 236 -6.15 3.49 9.64
CA MET A 236 -5.02 3.86 8.79
C MET A 236 -4.02 4.76 9.53
N ILE A 237 -4.52 5.72 10.31
CA ILE A 237 -3.69 6.58 11.15
C ILE A 237 -2.99 5.75 12.24
N ILE A 238 -3.72 4.88 12.94
CA ILE A 238 -3.17 3.96 13.95
C ILE A 238 -2.08 3.08 13.33
N LYS A 239 -2.35 2.47 12.17
CA LYS A 239 -1.35 1.67 11.44
C LYS A 239 -0.08 2.46 11.14
N ALA A 240 -0.20 3.73 10.75
CA ALA A 240 0.94 4.58 10.47
C ALA A 240 1.79 4.81 11.73
N TYR A 241 1.16 5.14 12.86
CA TYR A 241 1.83 5.31 14.15
C TYR A 241 2.51 4.02 14.61
N SER A 242 1.80 2.89 14.59
CA SER A 242 2.34 1.58 14.97
C SER A 242 3.54 1.18 14.12
N LYS A 243 3.47 1.35 12.79
CA LYS A 243 4.61 1.08 11.90
C LYS A 243 5.82 1.97 12.18
N CYS A 244 5.61 3.16 12.74
CA CYS A 244 6.71 4.04 13.15
C CYS A 244 7.19 3.78 14.58
N LEU A 245 6.65 2.76 15.26
CA LEU A 245 6.89 2.50 16.68
C LEU A 245 6.58 3.72 17.57
N ASP A 246 5.68 4.61 17.13
CA ASP A 246 5.10 5.68 17.95
C ASP A 246 3.78 5.17 18.53
N VAL A 247 3.91 4.25 19.48
CA VAL A 247 2.80 3.52 20.09
C VAL A 247 1.93 4.42 20.97
N ASP A 248 2.49 5.46 21.59
CA ASP A 248 1.71 6.44 22.35
C ASP A 248 0.83 7.27 21.42
N GLY A 249 1.32 7.60 20.22
CA GLY A 249 0.51 8.17 19.16
C GLY A 249 -0.64 7.26 18.73
N ALA A 250 -0.38 5.96 18.56
CA ALA A 250 -1.41 4.98 18.23
C ALA A 250 -2.48 4.85 19.32
N ILE A 251 -2.06 4.77 20.60
CA ILE A 251 -2.97 4.68 21.77
C ILE A 251 -3.83 5.94 21.90
N ARG A 252 -3.26 7.13 21.64
CA ARG A 252 -4.05 8.37 21.64
C ARG A 252 -5.17 8.31 20.60
N VAL A 253 -4.87 7.91 19.37
CA VAL A 253 -5.89 7.82 18.30
C VAL A 253 -6.92 6.73 18.63
N TYR A 254 -6.50 5.61 19.21
CA TYR A 254 -7.40 4.57 19.72
C TYR A 254 -8.41 5.12 20.74
N ARG A 255 -7.94 5.89 21.73
CA ARG A 255 -8.82 6.54 22.73
C ARG A 255 -9.74 7.59 22.11
N GLU A 256 -9.28 8.29 21.07
CA GLU A 256 -10.11 9.25 20.35
C GLU A 256 -11.23 8.59 19.53
N MET A 257 -11.17 7.29 19.21
CA MET A 257 -12.18 6.63 18.36
C MET A 257 -13.60 6.77 18.93
N GLY A 258 -13.76 6.60 20.26
CA GLY A 258 -15.06 6.74 20.92
C GLY A 258 -15.64 8.16 20.81
N LEU A 259 -14.80 9.19 20.71
CA LEU A 259 -15.25 10.59 20.52
C LEU A 259 -15.90 10.82 19.14
N TYR A 260 -15.58 9.97 18.16
CA TYR A 260 -16.18 9.99 16.82
C TYR A 260 -17.30 8.94 16.66
N GLY A 261 -17.72 8.27 17.74
CA GLY A 261 -18.67 7.16 17.68
C GLY A 261 -18.14 5.94 16.89
N CYS A 262 -16.81 5.80 16.79
CA CYS A 262 -16.18 4.72 16.05
C CYS A 262 -15.75 3.59 17.01
N GLU A 263 -16.20 2.37 16.73
CA GLU A 263 -15.82 1.20 17.51
C GLU A 263 -14.48 0.58 17.02
N PRO A 264 -13.55 0.24 17.94
CA PRO A 264 -12.37 -0.55 17.64
C PRO A 264 -12.72 -1.92 17.06
N ASN A 265 -11.96 -2.36 16.06
CA ASN A 265 -12.12 -3.68 15.45
C ASN A 265 -10.81 -4.47 15.47
N ALA A 266 -10.81 -5.68 14.88
CA ALA A 266 -9.64 -6.54 14.87
C ALA A 266 -8.38 -5.90 14.26
N TYR A 267 -8.55 -4.97 13.32
CA TYR A 267 -7.43 -4.20 12.77
C TYR A 267 -6.88 -3.19 13.78
N THR A 268 -7.76 -2.49 14.50
CA THR A 268 -7.40 -1.51 15.52
C THR A 268 -6.47 -2.14 16.56
N TYR A 269 -6.94 -3.20 17.22
CA TYR A 269 -6.14 -3.93 18.21
C TYR A 269 -4.87 -4.51 17.59
N GLY A 270 -5.02 -5.21 16.46
CA GLY A 270 -3.93 -5.85 15.74
C GLY A 270 -2.78 -4.91 15.40
N TYR A 271 -3.06 -3.66 15.03
CA TYR A 271 -2.03 -2.66 14.76
C TYR A 271 -1.36 -2.17 16.04
N ILE A 272 -2.12 -1.92 17.11
CA ILE A 272 -1.57 -1.32 18.34
C ILE A 272 -0.73 -2.34 19.09
N PHE A 273 -1.26 -3.54 19.36
CA PHE A 273 -0.52 -4.51 20.16
C PHE A 273 0.72 -5.01 19.42
N LYS A 274 0.64 -5.20 18.10
CA LYS A 274 1.82 -5.51 17.28
C LYS A 274 2.90 -4.44 17.44
N GLY A 275 2.53 -3.17 17.31
CA GLY A 275 3.47 -2.06 17.49
C GLY A 275 4.03 -1.98 18.91
N LEU A 276 3.24 -2.29 19.94
CA LEU A 276 3.70 -2.38 21.34
C LEU A 276 4.72 -3.49 21.54
N CYS A 277 4.47 -4.68 21.01
CA CYS A 277 5.42 -5.79 21.03
C CYS A 277 6.73 -5.44 20.31
N GLU A 278 6.66 -4.87 19.10
CA GLU A 278 7.84 -4.42 18.35
C GLU A 278 8.62 -3.29 19.05
N LYS A 279 7.95 -2.47 19.89
CA LYS A 279 8.58 -1.44 20.72
C LYS A 279 9.23 -2.01 22.00
N GLY A 280 8.93 -3.26 22.37
CA GLY A 280 9.33 -3.88 23.64
C GLY A 280 8.35 -3.63 24.80
N ARG A 281 7.16 -3.05 24.56
CA ARG A 281 6.10 -2.89 25.57
C ARG A 281 5.18 -4.12 25.60
N VAL A 282 5.78 -5.30 25.72
CA VAL A 282 5.12 -6.61 25.50
C VAL A 282 3.93 -6.81 26.43
N LEU A 283 4.05 -6.49 27.73
CA LEU A 283 2.95 -6.65 28.69
C LEU A 283 1.69 -5.85 28.31
N GLN A 284 1.88 -4.62 27.83
CA GLN A 284 0.76 -3.78 27.39
C GLN A 284 0.16 -4.30 26.07
N GLY A 285 1.01 -4.79 25.16
CA GLY A 285 0.56 -5.47 23.94
C GLY A 285 -0.29 -6.70 24.27
N PHE A 286 0.16 -7.53 25.21
CA PHE A 286 -0.56 -8.70 25.65
C PHE A 286 -1.90 -8.36 26.34
N GLY A 287 -1.95 -7.29 27.12
CA GLY A 287 -3.20 -6.79 27.70
C GLY A 287 -4.23 -6.40 26.63
N LEU A 288 -3.81 -5.68 25.58
CA LEU A 288 -4.69 -5.36 24.45
C LEU A 288 -5.10 -6.59 23.63
N TYR A 289 -4.23 -7.60 23.53
CA TYR A 289 -4.60 -8.88 22.92
C TYR A 289 -5.70 -9.57 23.74
N LYS A 290 -5.60 -9.62 25.08
CA LYS A 290 -6.66 -10.19 25.93
C LYS A 290 -7.98 -9.44 25.77
N GLU A 291 -7.96 -8.11 25.85
CA GLU A 291 -9.16 -7.28 25.62
C GLU A 291 -9.78 -7.57 24.24
N MET A 292 -8.95 -7.73 23.21
CA MET A 292 -9.40 -8.08 21.86
C MET A 292 -10.11 -9.44 21.83
N ARG A 293 -9.56 -10.46 22.50
CA ARG A 293 -10.16 -11.80 22.59
C ARG A 293 -11.44 -11.81 23.41
N GLU A 294 -11.52 -11.06 24.50
CA GLU A 294 -12.72 -10.86 25.32
C GLU A 294 -13.88 -10.28 24.49
N LYS A 295 -13.57 -9.42 23.50
CA LYS A 295 -14.55 -8.88 22.54
C LYS A 295 -14.87 -9.83 21.37
N GLY A 296 -14.39 -11.07 21.40
CA GLY A 296 -14.59 -12.07 20.35
C GLY A 296 -13.84 -11.77 19.05
N LEU A 297 -12.87 -10.86 19.06
CA LEU A 297 -12.11 -10.49 17.86
C LEU A 297 -10.86 -11.36 17.71
N VAL A 298 -10.53 -11.74 16.48
CA VAL A 298 -9.39 -12.61 16.16
C VAL A 298 -8.26 -11.82 15.46
N PRO A 299 -7.03 -11.82 15.99
CA PRO A 299 -5.89 -11.17 15.34
C PRO A 299 -5.53 -11.78 13.98
N LYS A 300 -4.80 -11.03 13.17
CA LYS A 300 -4.18 -11.58 11.95
C LYS A 300 -2.94 -12.39 12.30
N GLY A 301 -2.65 -13.43 11.52
CA GLY A 301 -1.49 -14.32 11.74
C GLY A 301 -0.16 -13.60 12.00
N SER A 302 0.17 -12.55 11.23
CA SER A 302 1.42 -11.81 11.46
C SER A 302 1.50 -11.08 12.82
N ALA A 303 0.35 -10.79 13.43
CA ALA A 303 0.29 -10.16 14.74
C ALA A 303 0.43 -11.20 15.86
N TYR A 304 -0.18 -12.39 15.69
CA TYR A 304 0.05 -13.56 16.55
C TYR A 304 1.53 -13.90 16.65
N MET A 305 2.20 -14.10 15.51
CA MET A 305 3.61 -14.48 15.45
C MET A 305 4.50 -13.52 16.26
N ILE A 306 4.28 -12.20 16.10
CA ILE A 306 5.03 -11.18 16.83
C ILE A 306 4.76 -11.24 18.33
N LEU A 307 3.51 -11.41 18.74
CA LEU A 307 3.15 -11.51 20.15
C LEU A 307 3.79 -12.76 20.80
N ILE A 308 3.69 -13.92 20.14
CA ILE A 308 4.26 -15.19 20.60
C ILE A 308 5.78 -15.04 20.78
N CYS A 309 6.49 -14.58 19.76
CA CYS A 309 7.94 -14.39 19.83
C CYS A 309 8.33 -13.39 20.93
N SER A 310 7.57 -12.29 21.07
CA SER A 310 7.87 -11.27 22.09
C SER A 310 7.63 -11.79 23.52
N LEU A 311 6.57 -12.57 23.75
CA LEU A 311 6.30 -13.21 25.04
C LEU A 311 7.38 -14.23 25.39
N ALA A 312 7.80 -15.04 24.41
CA ALA A 312 8.86 -16.03 24.61
C ALA A 312 10.20 -15.37 24.97
N MET A 313 10.58 -14.29 24.27
CA MET A 313 11.80 -13.53 24.55
C MET A 313 11.78 -12.83 25.92
N GLU A 314 10.59 -12.44 26.41
CA GLU A 314 10.38 -11.91 27.77
C GLU A 314 10.22 -13.04 28.83
N GLN A 315 10.52 -14.29 28.47
CA GLN A 315 10.44 -15.47 29.35
C GLN A 315 9.03 -15.75 29.91
N ARG A 316 7.99 -15.26 29.23
CA ARG A 316 6.58 -15.56 29.52
C ARG A 316 6.09 -16.71 28.65
N LEU A 317 6.72 -17.87 28.86
CA LEU A 317 6.57 -19.03 27.97
C LEU A 317 5.16 -19.63 28.03
N ASP A 318 4.54 -19.69 29.22
CA ASP A 318 3.18 -20.19 29.39
C ASP A 318 2.19 -19.35 28.55
N ASP A 319 2.25 -18.01 28.68
CA ASP A 319 1.42 -17.11 27.88
C ASP A 319 1.72 -17.24 26.37
N ALA A 320 2.98 -17.46 25.99
CA ALA A 320 3.35 -17.65 24.58
C ALA A 320 2.73 -18.93 24.00
N VAL A 321 2.74 -20.02 24.77
CA VAL A 321 2.15 -21.31 24.40
C VAL A 321 0.62 -21.22 24.30
N ASP A 322 -0.03 -20.54 25.24
CA ASP A 322 -1.48 -20.29 25.19
C ASP A 322 -1.87 -19.54 23.90
N VAL A 323 -1.08 -18.54 23.52
CA VAL A 323 -1.30 -17.77 22.28
C VAL A 323 -1.05 -18.62 21.03
N VAL A 324 -0.12 -19.58 21.06
CA VAL A 324 0.06 -20.56 19.96
C VAL A 324 -1.18 -21.43 19.81
N TYR A 325 -1.73 -21.96 20.91
CA TYR A 325 -2.94 -22.77 20.84
C TYR A 325 -4.14 -21.96 20.36
N ASP A 326 -4.32 -20.72 20.83
CA ASP A 326 -5.36 -19.82 20.32
C ASP A 326 -5.20 -19.58 18.81
N MET A 327 -3.97 -19.41 18.32
CA MET A 327 -3.71 -19.27 16.87
C MET A 327 -4.15 -20.52 16.08
N LEU A 328 -3.80 -21.72 16.58
CA LEU A 328 -4.15 -23.00 15.97
C LEU A 328 -5.66 -23.27 15.99
N GLU A 329 -6.34 -22.96 17.09
CA GLU A 329 -7.80 -23.06 17.23
C GLU A 329 -8.54 -22.16 16.23
N ASN A 330 -7.93 -21.02 15.86
CA ASN A 330 -8.44 -20.14 14.81
C ASN A 330 -7.96 -20.54 13.40
N SER A 331 -7.57 -21.81 13.20
CA SER A 331 -7.15 -22.38 11.90
C SER A 331 -5.97 -21.63 11.24
N MET A 332 -5.09 -21.04 12.05
CA MET A 332 -3.86 -20.40 11.59
C MET A 332 -2.65 -21.14 12.13
N ALA A 333 -1.69 -21.46 11.27
CA ALA A 333 -0.46 -22.12 11.68
C ALA A 333 0.65 -21.10 11.96
N PRO A 334 1.34 -21.18 13.11
CA PRO A 334 2.59 -20.48 13.33
C PRO A 334 3.62 -20.81 12.24
N ASP A 335 4.49 -19.86 11.92
CA ASP A 335 5.59 -20.13 11.00
C ASP A 335 6.74 -20.86 11.71
N LEU A 336 7.66 -21.42 10.91
CA LEU A 336 8.81 -22.16 11.44
C LEU A 336 9.63 -21.32 12.44
N LEU A 337 9.76 -20.02 12.18
CA LEU A 337 10.49 -19.11 13.06
C LEU A 337 9.79 -18.99 14.42
N THR A 338 8.48 -18.82 14.43
CA THR A 338 7.68 -18.68 15.66
C THR A 338 7.81 -19.92 16.55
N TYR A 339 7.63 -21.11 15.97
CA TYR A 339 7.84 -22.36 16.70
C TYR A 339 9.27 -22.48 17.24
N LYS A 340 10.26 -22.21 16.38
CA LYS A 340 11.67 -22.28 16.75
C LYS A 340 11.99 -21.34 17.91
N THR A 341 11.52 -20.11 17.89
CA THR A 341 11.76 -19.12 18.96
C THR A 341 11.26 -19.63 20.30
N VAL A 342 10.01 -20.12 20.39
CA VAL A 342 9.46 -20.61 21.67
C VAL A 342 10.27 -21.80 22.20
N LEU A 343 10.64 -22.75 21.34
CA LEU A 343 11.45 -23.91 21.73
C LEU A 343 12.86 -23.52 22.20
N GLU A 344 13.53 -22.60 21.49
CA GLU A 344 14.85 -22.12 21.88
C GLU A 344 14.83 -21.36 23.21
N GLU A 345 13.77 -20.60 23.48
CA GLU A 345 13.58 -19.89 24.75
C GLU A 345 13.29 -20.86 25.91
N LEU A 346 12.51 -21.94 25.67
CA LEU A 346 12.30 -23.03 26.64
C LEU A 346 13.61 -23.75 27.00
N CYS A 347 14.41 -24.15 26.00
CA CYS A 347 15.71 -24.77 26.23
C CYS A 347 16.64 -23.84 27.03
N ARG A 348 16.66 -22.54 26.71
CA ARG A 348 17.46 -21.56 27.46
C ARG A 348 17.01 -21.41 28.91
N GLY A 349 15.72 -21.61 29.18
CA GLY A 349 15.17 -21.68 30.53
C GLY A 349 15.46 -23.00 31.26
N GLY A 350 16.24 -23.92 30.69
CA GLY A 350 16.54 -25.24 31.26
C GLY A 350 15.42 -26.27 31.12
N LYS A 351 14.37 -25.95 30.35
CA LYS A 351 13.16 -26.78 30.18
C LYS A 351 13.18 -27.56 28.86
N SER A 352 14.29 -28.23 28.57
CA SER A 352 14.47 -28.91 27.28
C SER A 352 13.51 -30.08 27.08
N ASN A 353 13.19 -30.83 28.14
CA ASN A 353 12.23 -31.94 28.05
C ASN A 353 10.83 -31.41 27.70
N ASP A 354 10.38 -30.36 28.38
CA ASP A 354 9.11 -29.67 28.10
C ASP A 354 9.07 -29.18 26.63
N ALA A 355 10.20 -28.73 26.09
CA ALA A 355 10.30 -28.31 24.69
C ALA A 355 10.11 -29.48 23.70
N PHE A 356 10.63 -30.68 23.99
CA PHE A 356 10.36 -31.87 23.18
C PHE A 356 8.90 -32.31 23.25
N GLU A 357 8.32 -32.32 24.46
CA GLU A 357 6.91 -32.67 24.66
C GLU A 357 5.99 -31.69 23.89
N LEU A 358 6.26 -30.40 24.00
CA LEU A 358 5.52 -29.35 23.32
C LEU A 358 5.61 -29.47 21.79
N LEU A 359 6.77 -29.82 21.24
CA LEU A 359 6.93 -30.04 19.81
C LEU A 359 6.08 -31.23 19.31
N GLU A 360 6.01 -32.32 20.07
CA GLU A 360 5.14 -33.45 19.76
C GLU A 360 3.66 -33.09 19.86
N GLU A 361 3.28 -32.24 20.82
CA GLU A 361 1.91 -31.72 20.89
C GLU A 361 1.55 -30.85 19.69
N TRP A 362 2.43 -29.94 19.28
CA TRP A 362 2.20 -29.10 18.10
C TRP A 362 2.09 -29.92 16.83
N LYS A 363 2.91 -30.95 16.66
CA LYS A 363 2.80 -31.87 15.51
C LYS A 363 1.43 -32.56 15.44
N LYS A 364 0.82 -32.87 16.60
CA LYS A 364 -0.51 -33.50 16.67
C LYS A 364 -1.63 -32.51 16.33
N ARG A 365 -1.51 -31.25 16.75
CA ARG A 365 -2.54 -30.21 16.57
C ARG A 365 -2.42 -29.46 15.23
N ASP A 366 -1.20 -29.23 14.75
CA ASP A 366 -0.90 -28.53 13.51
C ASP A 366 -0.64 -29.52 12.37
N LEU A 367 -1.71 -29.88 11.66
CA LEU A 367 -1.62 -30.76 10.49
C LEU A 367 -0.83 -30.15 9.32
N SER A 368 -0.55 -28.84 9.36
CA SER A 368 0.25 -28.16 8.33
C SER A 368 1.77 -28.26 8.59
N MET A 369 2.18 -28.73 9.78
CA MET A 369 3.58 -28.90 10.13
C MET A 369 4.21 -30.04 9.31
N GLY A 370 4.77 -29.69 8.15
CA GLY A 370 5.44 -30.63 7.27
C GLY A 370 6.68 -31.29 7.91
N GLN A 371 7.00 -32.51 7.46
CA GLN A 371 8.14 -33.31 7.95
C GLN A 371 9.48 -32.54 7.95
N LYS A 372 9.70 -31.68 6.95
CA LYS A 372 10.90 -30.84 6.87
C LYS A 372 10.99 -29.86 8.05
N ASN A 373 9.89 -29.17 8.36
CA ASN A 373 9.83 -28.20 9.46
C ASN A 373 10.01 -28.91 10.80
N TYR A 374 9.31 -30.03 10.99
CA TYR A 374 9.45 -30.88 12.17
C TYR A 374 10.91 -31.29 12.41
N ARG A 375 11.60 -31.81 11.38
CA ARG A 375 13.01 -32.20 11.47
C ARG A 375 13.93 -31.03 11.85
N ILE A 376 13.68 -29.83 11.33
CA ILE A 376 14.46 -28.63 11.69
C ILE A 376 14.27 -28.28 13.17
N LEU A 377 13.04 -28.37 13.68
CA LEU A 377 12.73 -28.08 15.09
C LEU A 377 13.36 -29.12 16.02
N VAL A 378 13.27 -30.42 15.70
CA VAL A 378 13.94 -31.50 16.46
C VAL A 378 15.46 -31.28 16.51
N ASN A 379 16.09 -30.98 15.38
CA ASN A 379 17.52 -30.70 15.34
C ASN A 379 17.90 -29.48 16.19
N THR A 380 17.05 -28.45 16.22
CA THR A 380 17.27 -27.25 17.05
C THR A 380 17.30 -27.61 18.53
N LEU A 381 16.41 -28.50 18.98
CA LEU A 381 16.38 -28.99 20.36
C LEU A 381 17.61 -29.83 20.72
N HIS A 382 18.05 -30.71 19.81
CA HIS A 382 19.24 -31.56 20.06
C HIS A 382 20.54 -30.76 20.16
N CYS A 383 20.75 -29.76 19.30
CA CYS A 383 21.96 -28.93 19.37
C CYS A 383 22.06 -28.12 20.67
N LYS A 384 20.93 -27.77 21.28
CA LYS A 384 20.87 -26.99 22.53
C LYS A 384 21.03 -27.84 23.80
N ASN A 385 20.91 -29.17 23.71
CA ASN A 385 21.10 -30.10 24.83
C ASN A 385 22.55 -30.59 24.97
N GLN A 386 23.44 -30.26 24.03
CA GLN A 386 24.84 -30.68 24.01
C GLN A 386 25.81 -29.58 24.49
N GLU A 387 25.32 -28.37 24.76
CA GLU A 387 26.01 -27.24 25.40
C GLU A 387 25.58 -27.17 26.88
#